data_AF-A0ABC8RJ81-F1
#
_entry.id   AF-A0ABC8RJ81-F1
#
_cell.length_a   1.000
_cell.length_b   1.000
_cell.length_c   1.000
_cell.angle_alpha   90.00
_cell.angle_beta   90.00
_cell.angle_gamma   90.00
#
_symmetry.space_group_name_H-M   'P 1'
#
loop_
_entity.id
_entity.type
_entity.pdbx_description
1 polymer ?
#
loop_
_entity_poly.entity_id
_entity_poly.type
_entity_poly.pdbx_seq_one_letter_code
_entity_poly.pdbx_strand_id
1 'polypeptide(L)'
;MHKSLKRHSIIIIPESRGLDFPSLMDDTKNAPNGSFFLLHACAHNPTGVDPSEEQWREISYQFKVKGHFAFFDMAYQGFASGDPERDAKSIRIFLEDGHLIGCAQSYAKKYGTLWPESRLPQVTVVVCEDDKQAVSVKSQLQQLARPMYSNPPLHGAHIVSTILGDPDLKKLWLREVKVVLDQLFSFLDFVLLVKEDCAVQ
;
A
#
# COMPACT_ATOMS: atom_id res chain seq x y z
N MET A 1 -21.25 14.65 -14.82
CA MET A 1 -21.42 14.23 -13.41
C MET A 1 -20.04 14.14 -12.74
N HIS A 2 -19.45 15.28 -12.34
CA HIS A 2 -18.29 15.28 -11.45
C HIS A 2 -18.80 15.49 -10.03
N LYS A 3 -19.22 14.42 -9.34
CA LYS A 3 -19.26 14.48 -7.88
C LYS A 3 -17.79 14.52 -7.46
N SER A 4 -17.33 15.67 -6.96
CA SER A 4 -15.98 15.75 -6.39
C SER A 4 -15.83 14.66 -5.35
N LEU A 5 -14.81 13.82 -5.49
CA LEU A 5 -14.40 12.90 -4.43
C LEU A 5 -14.10 13.78 -3.21
N LYS A 6 -14.91 13.68 -2.15
CA LYS A 6 -14.61 14.35 -0.88
C LYS A 6 -13.38 13.66 -0.29
N ARG A 7 -12.23 14.33 -0.39
CA ARG A 7 -10.98 13.87 0.20
C ARG A 7 -10.99 14.21 1.69
N HIS A 8 -11.01 13.19 2.54
CA HIS A 8 -10.68 13.32 3.95
C HIS A 8 -9.23 12.87 4.08
N SER A 9 -8.36 13.76 4.56
CA SER A 9 -6.94 13.46 4.74
C SER A 9 -6.72 13.04 6.19
N ILE A 10 -6.05 11.90 6.39
CA ILE A 10 -5.68 11.43 7.73
C ILE A 10 -4.80 12.50 8.39
N ILE A 11 -5.19 12.87 9.61
CA ILE A 11 -4.58 13.96 10.39
C ILE A 11 -3.39 13.37 11.15
N ILE A 12 -2.20 13.93 10.93
CA ILE A 12 -1.04 13.69 11.79
C ILE A 12 -1.17 14.64 12.98
N ILE A 13 -0.90 14.16 14.20
CA ILE A 13 -0.79 15.03 15.37
C ILE A 13 0.46 15.92 15.18
N PRO A 14 0.33 17.26 15.08
CA PRO A 14 1.45 18.14 14.75
C PRO A 14 2.61 18.06 15.75
N GLU A 15 2.33 17.86 17.03
CA GLU A 15 3.35 17.82 18.08
C GLU A 15 4.07 16.46 18.17
N SER A 16 3.34 15.35 18.12
CA SER A 16 3.93 14.01 18.27
C SER A 16 4.40 13.41 16.94
N ARG A 17 4.03 14.02 15.81
CA ARG A 17 4.20 13.47 14.45
C ARG A 17 3.60 12.07 14.31
N GLY A 18 2.69 11.69 15.21
CA GLY A 18 2.03 10.38 15.24
C GLY A 18 0.67 10.38 14.55
N LEU A 19 0.11 9.20 14.38
CA LEU A 19 -1.22 9.01 13.81
C LEU A 19 -2.29 9.50 14.81
N ASP A 20 -3.15 10.43 14.38
CA ASP A 20 -4.36 10.78 15.13
C ASP A 20 -5.45 9.71 14.91
N PHE A 21 -5.28 8.58 15.59
CA PHE A 21 -6.17 7.44 15.47
C PHE A 21 -7.61 7.72 15.94
N PRO A 22 -7.86 8.44 17.06
CA PRO A 22 -9.21 8.80 17.46
C PRO A 22 -9.98 9.56 16.37
N SER A 23 -9.35 10.57 15.76
CA SER A 23 -9.97 11.35 14.68
C SER A 23 -10.21 10.49 13.43
N LEU A 24 -9.26 9.63 13.05
CA LEU A 24 -9.44 8.68 11.95
C LEU A 24 -10.68 7.80 12.16
N MET A 25 -10.87 7.30 13.38
CA MET A 25 -11.98 6.43 13.71
C MET A 25 -13.31 7.18 13.77
N ASP A 26 -13.32 8.44 14.22
CA ASP A 26 -14.50 9.31 14.17
C ASP A 26 -14.92 9.59 12.73
N ASP A 27 -13.98 9.96 11.85
CA ASP A 27 -14.23 10.17 10.42
C ASP A 27 -14.77 8.90 9.75
N THR A 28 -14.20 7.73 10.08
CA THR A 28 -14.65 6.44 9.55
C THR A 28 -16.09 6.14 9.99
N LYS A 29 -16.44 6.42 11.25
CA LYS A 29 -17.80 6.20 11.77
C LYS A 29 -18.82 7.18 11.19
N ASN A 30 -18.41 8.43 10.98
CA ASN A 30 -19.25 9.52 10.49
C ASN A 30 -19.41 9.51 8.96
N ALA A 31 -18.54 8.79 8.24
CA ALA A 31 -18.67 8.61 6.80
C ALA A 31 -20.01 7.91 6.43
N PRO A 32 -20.63 8.26 5.29
CA PRO A 32 -21.82 7.56 4.81
C PRO A 32 -21.57 6.06 4.63
N ASN A 33 -22.54 5.22 4.98
CA ASN A 33 -22.46 3.77 4.76
C ASN A 33 -22.14 3.47 3.29
N GLY A 34 -21.29 2.48 3.02
CA GLY A 34 -20.86 2.18 1.66
C GLY A 34 -19.81 3.14 1.06
N SER A 35 -19.21 4.04 1.86
CA SER A 35 -18.13 4.91 1.38
C SER A 35 -16.88 4.15 0.92
N PHE A 36 -16.15 4.78 0.00
CA PHE A 36 -14.87 4.30 -0.53
C PHE A 36 -13.70 4.98 0.19
N PHE A 37 -12.73 4.18 0.66
CA PHE A 37 -11.54 4.68 1.34
C PHE A 37 -10.28 4.24 0.61
N LEU A 38 -9.35 5.17 0.43
CA LEU A 38 -8.00 4.90 -0.03
C LEU A 38 -7.08 4.81 1.19
N LEU A 39 -6.41 3.67 1.36
CA LEU A 39 -5.53 3.38 2.50
C LEU A 39 -4.15 3.00 1.99
N HIS A 40 -3.09 3.50 2.63
CA HIS A 40 -1.75 2.98 2.36
C HIS A 40 -1.56 1.70 3.17
N ALA A 41 -1.16 0.60 2.52
CA ALA A 41 -1.03 -0.69 3.20
C ALA A 41 0.13 -0.73 4.20
N CYS A 42 1.23 -0.03 3.87
CA CYS A 42 2.42 0.14 4.69
C CYS A 42 3.24 1.34 4.19
N ALA A 43 4.15 1.84 5.03
CA ALA A 43 5.02 3.00 4.81
C ALA A 43 4.27 4.20 4.22
N HIS A 44 3.32 4.75 4.99
CA HIS A 44 2.50 5.85 4.55
C HIS A 44 3.34 7.05 4.04
N ASN A 45 3.22 7.39 2.77
CA ASN A 45 3.87 8.58 2.18
C ASN A 45 2.93 9.80 2.30
N PRO A 46 3.36 10.95 2.85
CA PRO A 46 4.74 11.36 3.17
C PRO A 46 5.17 11.20 4.64
N THR A 47 4.32 10.62 5.49
CA THR A 47 4.45 10.77 6.95
C THR A 47 5.37 9.73 7.59
N GLY A 48 5.48 8.55 6.98
CA GLY A 48 6.19 7.39 7.52
C GLY A 48 5.49 6.71 8.70
N VAL A 49 4.24 7.08 9.00
CA VAL A 49 3.50 6.56 10.16
C VAL A 49 2.41 5.61 9.72
N ASP A 50 2.50 4.36 10.19
CA ASP A 50 1.51 3.32 9.92
C ASP A 50 0.72 2.96 11.18
N PRO A 51 -0.56 2.57 11.06
CA PRO A 51 -1.32 2.03 12.18
C PRO A 51 -0.72 0.72 12.71
N SER A 52 -0.87 0.46 14.01
CA SER A 52 -0.52 -0.84 14.62
C SER A 52 -1.45 -1.96 14.15
N GLU A 53 -1.10 -3.22 14.42
CA GLU A 53 -1.95 -4.37 14.07
C GLU A 53 -3.33 -4.27 14.74
N GLU A 54 -3.38 -3.85 16.01
CA GLU A 54 -4.60 -3.67 16.78
C GLU A 54 -5.46 -2.56 16.19
N GLN A 55 -4.83 -1.44 15.80
CA GLN A 55 -5.51 -0.34 15.12
C GLN A 55 -6.09 -0.77 13.78
N TRP A 56 -5.34 -1.57 12.99
CA TRP A 56 -5.85 -2.13 11.73
C TRP A 56 -7.06 -3.03 11.92
N ARG A 57 -7.08 -3.86 12.98
CA ARG A 57 -8.24 -4.70 13.33
C ARG A 57 -9.47 -3.86 13.68
N GLU A 58 -9.28 -2.76 14.42
CA GLU A 58 -10.39 -1.87 14.75
C GLU A 58 -10.93 -1.12 13.52
N ILE A 59 -10.03 -0.67 12.62
CA ILE A 59 -10.43 -0.07 11.34
C ILE A 59 -11.23 -1.08 10.51
N SER A 60 -10.72 -2.31 10.35
CA SER A 60 -11.38 -3.40 9.63
C SER A 60 -12.80 -3.65 10.17
N TYR A 61 -12.93 -3.75 11.49
CA TYR A 61 -14.23 -3.91 12.14
C TYR A 61 -15.21 -2.79 11.79
N GLN A 62 -14.80 -1.51 11.86
CA GLN A 62 -15.68 -0.40 11.49
C GLN A 62 -16.06 -0.40 10.01
N PHE A 63 -15.12 -0.75 9.14
CA PHE A 63 -15.40 -0.91 7.71
C PHE A 63 -16.49 -1.95 7.48
N LYS A 64 -16.48 -3.04 8.26
CA LYS A 64 -17.47 -4.11 8.15
C LYS A 64 -18.84 -3.66 8.63
N VAL A 65 -18.90 -3.00 9.79
CA VAL A 65 -20.15 -2.43 10.36
C VAL A 65 -20.82 -1.46 9.38
N LYS A 66 -20.03 -0.65 8.69
CA LYS A 66 -20.51 0.41 7.80
C LYS A 66 -20.63 -0.02 6.33
N GLY A 67 -20.16 -1.23 6.00
CA GLY A 67 -20.07 -1.73 4.63
C GLY A 67 -19.16 -0.89 3.73
N HIS A 68 -18.09 -0.31 4.27
CA HIS A 68 -17.13 0.50 3.51
C HIS A 68 -16.26 -0.36 2.59
N PHE A 69 -15.88 0.20 1.45
CA PHE A 69 -14.95 -0.43 0.51
C PHE A 69 -13.54 0.12 0.70
N ALA A 70 -12.59 -0.76 1.02
CA ALA A 70 -11.19 -0.43 1.18
C ALA A 70 -10.43 -0.63 -0.14
N PHE A 71 -9.70 0.41 -0.56
CA PHE A 71 -8.75 0.35 -1.65
C PHE A 71 -7.35 0.64 -1.13
N PHE A 72 -6.46 -0.33 -1.24
CA PHE A 72 -5.09 -0.22 -0.75
C PHE A 72 -4.14 0.30 -1.83
N ASP A 73 -3.29 1.25 -1.46
CA ASP A 73 -2.06 1.57 -2.21
C ASP A 73 -0.89 0.83 -1.55
N MET A 74 -0.23 -0.03 -2.32
CA MET A 74 0.83 -0.93 -1.86
C MET A 74 2.10 -0.76 -2.69
N ALA A 75 2.78 0.37 -2.48
CA ALA A 75 4.01 0.71 -3.19
C ALA A 75 5.29 0.22 -2.51
N TYR A 76 5.30 0.11 -1.18
CA TYR A 76 6.52 -0.05 -0.38
C TYR A 76 6.62 -1.39 0.37
N GLN A 77 5.88 -2.42 -0.04
CA GLN A 77 5.99 -3.75 0.57
C GLN A 77 7.44 -4.26 0.60
N GLY A 78 7.88 -4.69 1.77
CA GLY A 78 9.25 -5.09 2.06
C GLY A 78 10.09 -3.95 2.62
N PHE A 79 9.72 -2.68 2.41
CA PHE A 79 10.48 -1.50 2.81
C PHE A 79 10.04 -0.86 4.14
N ALA A 80 8.90 -1.27 4.72
CA ALA A 80 8.50 -0.72 6.02
C ALA A 80 9.18 -1.46 7.17
N SER A 81 9.15 -2.80 7.14
CA SER A 81 9.73 -3.63 8.21
C SER A 81 10.93 -4.49 7.79
N GLY A 82 11.26 -4.53 6.49
CA GLY A 82 12.20 -5.51 5.94
C GLY A 82 11.59 -6.88 5.66
N ASP A 83 10.32 -7.08 6.01
CA ASP A 83 9.57 -8.31 5.76
C ASP A 83 8.32 -8.02 4.91
N PRO A 84 8.27 -8.49 3.64
CA PRO A 84 7.12 -8.32 2.77
C PRO A 84 5.82 -8.93 3.30
N GLU A 85 5.90 -9.94 4.16
CA GLU A 85 4.74 -10.61 4.74
C GLU A 85 4.11 -9.76 5.85
N ARG A 86 4.97 -9.16 6.68
CA ARG A 86 4.55 -8.21 7.71
C ARG A 86 3.98 -6.93 7.12
N ASP A 87 4.59 -6.43 6.05
CA ASP A 87 4.12 -5.23 5.36
C ASP A 87 2.76 -5.43 4.68
N ALA A 88 2.39 -6.68 4.35
CA ALA A 88 1.08 -7.04 3.81
C ALA A 88 0.02 -7.36 4.86
N LYS A 89 0.32 -7.20 6.17
CA LYS A 89 -0.56 -7.61 7.26
C LYS A 89 -1.89 -6.88 7.26
N SER A 90 -1.92 -5.58 6.96
CA SER A 90 -3.13 -4.76 6.85
C SER A 90 -4.14 -5.35 5.86
N ILE A 91 -3.66 -5.69 4.65
CA ILE A 91 -4.46 -6.35 3.61
C ILE A 91 -4.95 -7.71 4.10
N ARG A 92 -4.09 -8.51 4.75
CA ARG A 92 -4.47 -9.85 5.25
C ARG A 92 -5.58 -9.79 6.30
N ILE A 93 -5.53 -8.83 7.22
CA ILE A 93 -6.59 -8.63 8.23
C ILE A 93 -7.94 -8.39 7.55
N PHE A 94 -7.98 -7.50 6.55
CA PHE A 94 -9.21 -7.23 5.80
C PHE A 94 -9.72 -8.46 5.04
N LEU A 95 -8.82 -9.28 4.48
CA LEU A 95 -9.22 -10.53 3.83
C LEU A 95 -9.74 -11.56 4.83
N GLU A 96 -9.09 -11.72 5.98
CA GLU A 96 -9.51 -12.61 7.07
C GLU A 96 -10.90 -12.23 7.61
N ASP A 97 -11.19 -10.94 7.70
CA ASP A 97 -12.49 -10.42 8.14
C ASP A 97 -13.59 -10.50 7.05
N GLY A 98 -13.23 -10.93 5.84
CA GLY A 98 -14.16 -11.20 4.73
C GLY A 98 -14.49 -9.97 3.87
N HIS A 99 -13.63 -8.96 3.85
CA HIS A 99 -13.82 -7.78 3.02
C HIS A 99 -13.54 -8.05 1.54
N LEU A 100 -14.35 -7.45 0.67
CA LEU A 100 -13.98 -7.21 -0.72
C LEU A 100 -13.10 -5.98 -0.77
N ILE A 101 -11.88 -6.13 -1.28
CA ILE A 101 -10.89 -5.06 -1.32
C ILE A 101 -10.40 -4.80 -2.73
N GLY A 102 -9.99 -3.57 -2.99
CA GLY A 102 -9.11 -3.22 -4.10
C GLY A 102 -7.67 -3.03 -3.59
N CYS A 103 -6.68 -3.31 -4.43
CA CYS A 103 -5.28 -3.03 -4.13
C CYS A 103 -4.55 -2.63 -5.41
N ALA A 104 -3.90 -1.47 -5.41
CA ALA A 104 -2.93 -1.06 -6.41
C ALA A 104 -1.52 -1.39 -5.89
N GLN A 105 -0.91 -2.44 -6.43
CA GLN A 105 0.44 -2.85 -6.06
C GLN A 105 1.45 -2.31 -7.07
N SER A 106 2.38 -1.49 -6.59
CA SER A 106 3.49 -1.00 -7.41
C SER A 106 4.73 -1.85 -7.18
N TYR A 107 5.44 -2.13 -8.28
CA TYR A 107 6.75 -2.79 -8.27
C TYR A 107 7.89 -1.79 -8.48
N ALA A 108 7.58 -0.52 -8.72
CA ALA A 108 8.56 0.49 -9.11
C ALA A 108 9.66 0.74 -8.06
N LYS A 109 9.31 0.69 -6.77
CA LYS A 109 10.25 0.94 -5.68
C LYS A 109 10.93 -0.34 -5.17
N LYS A 110 10.24 -1.47 -5.28
CA LYS A 110 10.71 -2.77 -4.80
C LYS A 110 11.83 -3.38 -5.64
N TYR A 111 11.85 -3.08 -6.94
CA TYR A 111 12.78 -3.63 -7.91
C TYR A 111 13.79 -2.59 -8.40
N GLY A 112 13.81 -1.42 -7.75
CA GLY A 112 14.57 -0.26 -8.18
C GLY A 112 14.03 0.34 -9.48
N THR A 113 14.03 1.66 -9.61
CA THR A 113 13.96 2.31 -10.92
C THR A 113 15.27 2.07 -11.65
N LEU A 114 15.52 0.82 -12.05
CA LEU A 114 16.75 0.45 -12.75
C LEU A 114 16.76 0.96 -14.19
N TRP A 115 15.62 1.36 -14.77
CA TRP A 115 15.61 1.90 -16.13
C TRP A 115 14.41 2.84 -16.41
N PRO A 116 14.60 4.02 -17.04
CA PRO A 116 13.50 4.92 -17.42
C PRO A 116 12.50 4.32 -18.42
N GLU A 117 12.97 3.40 -19.28
CA GLU A 117 12.14 2.81 -20.35
C GLU A 117 11.35 1.58 -19.87
N SER A 118 11.81 0.90 -18.82
CA SER A 118 11.07 -0.21 -18.20
C SER A 118 10.09 0.35 -17.18
N ARG A 119 8.97 0.91 -17.65
CA ARG A 119 7.83 1.20 -16.76
C ARG A 119 7.48 -0.11 -16.03
N LEU A 120 7.83 -0.18 -14.75
CA LEU A 120 7.57 -1.35 -13.93
C LEU A 120 6.05 -1.53 -13.77
N PRO A 121 5.58 -2.79 -13.69
CA PRO A 121 4.16 -3.06 -13.64
C PRO A 121 3.54 -2.42 -12.40
N GLN A 122 2.32 -1.93 -12.58
CA GLN A 122 1.39 -1.69 -11.49
C GLN A 122 0.28 -2.72 -11.67
N VAL A 123 0.03 -3.50 -10.63
CA VAL A 123 -1.00 -4.55 -10.66
C VAL A 123 -2.15 -4.09 -9.80
N THR A 124 -3.31 -3.92 -10.42
CA THR A 124 -4.55 -3.70 -9.68
C THR A 124 -5.20 -5.05 -9.42
N VAL A 125 -5.36 -5.37 -8.14
CA VAL A 125 -6.08 -6.55 -7.65
C VAL A 125 -7.43 -6.09 -7.12
N VAL A 126 -8.50 -6.76 -7.50
CA VAL A 126 -9.83 -6.55 -6.92
C VAL A 126 -10.37 -7.89 -6.49
N VAL A 127 -10.67 -8.02 -5.22
CA VAL A 127 -11.30 -9.22 -4.66
C VAL A 127 -12.79 -9.16 -4.97
N CYS A 128 -13.28 -10.25 -5.54
CA CYS A 128 -14.66 -10.39 -5.98
C CYS A 128 -15.31 -11.55 -5.22
N GLU A 129 -16.63 -11.52 -5.06
CA GLU A 129 -17.42 -12.55 -4.39
C GLU A 129 -17.44 -13.85 -5.21
N ASP A 130 -17.51 -13.73 -6.53
CA ASP A 130 -17.65 -14.86 -7.45
C ASP A 130 -16.87 -14.67 -8.77
N ASP A 131 -16.66 -15.78 -9.48
CA ASP A 131 -15.92 -15.82 -10.74
C ASP A 131 -16.56 -14.97 -11.85
N LYS A 132 -17.90 -14.86 -11.89
CA LYS A 132 -18.60 -14.04 -12.89
C LYS A 132 -18.38 -12.55 -12.61
N GLN A 133 -18.39 -12.16 -11.34
CA GLN A 133 -18.05 -10.81 -10.92
C GLN A 133 -16.58 -10.50 -11.28
N ALA A 134 -15.65 -11.42 -11.03
CA ALA A 134 -14.24 -11.26 -11.41
C ALA A 134 -14.05 -11.04 -12.93
N VAL A 135 -14.75 -11.82 -13.77
CA VAL A 135 -14.73 -11.65 -15.24
C VAL A 135 -15.30 -10.28 -15.64
N SER A 136 -16.40 -9.87 -14.99
CA SER A 136 -17.06 -8.59 -15.28
C SER A 136 -16.17 -7.40 -14.90
N VAL A 137 -15.56 -7.43 -13.71
CA VAL A 137 -14.60 -6.42 -13.23
C VAL A 137 -13.40 -6.34 -14.15
N LYS A 138 -12.82 -7.49 -14.53
CA LYS A 138 -11.71 -7.55 -15.49
C LYS A 138 -12.07 -6.91 -16.83
N SER A 139 -13.25 -7.20 -17.36
CA SER A 139 -13.74 -6.59 -18.61
C SER A 139 -13.85 -5.07 -18.49
N GLN A 140 -14.41 -4.55 -17.39
CA GLN A 140 -14.52 -3.10 -17.16
C GLN A 140 -13.13 -2.44 -17.07
N LEU A 141 -12.19 -3.04 -16.34
CA LEU A 141 -10.82 -2.54 -16.25
C LEU A 141 -10.12 -2.52 -17.62
N GLN A 142 -10.33 -3.55 -18.45
CA GLN A 142 -9.80 -3.59 -19.81
C GLN A 142 -10.41 -2.52 -20.72
N GLN A 143 -11.72 -2.27 -20.60
CA GLN A 143 -12.39 -1.21 -21.33
C GLN A 143 -11.88 0.19 -20.94
N LEU A 144 -11.53 0.40 -19.67
CA LEU A 144 -10.90 1.64 -19.22
C LEU A 144 -9.45 1.76 -19.73
N ALA A 145 -8.68 0.68 -19.68
CA ALA A 145 -7.28 0.67 -20.13
C ALA A 145 -7.12 0.91 -21.64
N ARG A 146 -8.03 0.34 -22.44
CA ARG A 146 -7.95 0.35 -23.90
C ARG A 146 -7.85 1.75 -24.55
N PRO A 147 -8.69 2.74 -24.20
CA PRO A 147 -8.55 4.10 -24.72
C PRO A 147 -7.36 4.87 -24.14
N MET A 148 -6.80 4.46 -23.00
CA MET A 148 -5.69 5.16 -22.36
C MET A 148 -4.33 4.75 -22.93
N TYR A 149 -4.06 3.45 -23.02
CA TYR A 149 -2.75 2.93 -23.42
C TYR A 149 -2.83 1.62 -24.22
N SER A 150 -4.04 1.17 -24.59
CA SER A 150 -4.28 -0.11 -25.28
C SER A 150 -3.82 -1.32 -24.47
N ASN A 151 -2.52 -1.66 -24.52
CA ASN A 151 -1.93 -2.80 -23.82
C ASN A 151 -0.84 -2.32 -22.84
N PRO A 152 -0.71 -2.95 -21.67
CA PRO A 152 0.31 -2.56 -20.69
C PRO A 152 1.73 -2.91 -21.18
N PRO A 153 2.78 -2.23 -20.67
CA PRO A 153 4.17 -2.57 -20.96
C PRO A 153 4.53 -3.99 -20.52
N LEU A 154 5.07 -4.79 -21.44
CA LEU A 154 5.32 -6.22 -21.23
C LEU A 154 6.65 -6.49 -20.50
N HIS A 155 7.68 -5.70 -20.79
CA HIS A 155 9.05 -5.97 -20.33
C HIS A 155 9.19 -5.99 -18.80
N GLY A 156 8.63 -4.98 -18.12
CA GLY A 156 8.68 -4.90 -16.65
C GLY A 156 7.93 -6.07 -15.98
N ALA A 157 6.82 -6.52 -16.57
CA ALA A 157 6.07 -7.67 -16.07
C ALA A 157 6.88 -8.97 -16.18
N HIS A 158 7.63 -9.18 -17.28
CA HIS A 158 8.50 -10.35 -17.41
C HIS A 158 9.62 -10.35 -16.39
N ILE A 159 10.29 -9.22 -16.16
CA ILE A 159 11.39 -9.15 -15.16
C ILE A 159 10.87 -9.59 -13.79
N VAL A 160 9.75 -9.00 -13.34
CA VAL A 160 9.15 -9.35 -12.05
C VAL A 160 8.71 -10.82 -12.03
N SER A 161 8.11 -11.32 -13.11
CA SER A 161 7.71 -12.72 -13.22
C SER A 161 8.90 -13.68 -13.16
N THR A 162 10.02 -13.35 -13.79
CA THR A 162 11.24 -14.18 -13.78
C THR A 162 11.85 -14.22 -12.39
N ILE A 163 11.97 -13.05 -11.73
CA ILE A 163 12.53 -12.97 -10.37
C ILE A 163 11.66 -13.71 -9.36
N LEU A 164 10.34 -13.54 -9.44
CA LEU A 164 9.42 -14.18 -8.49
C LEU A 164 9.15 -15.66 -8.79
N GLY A 165 9.31 -16.08 -10.05
CA GLY A 165 9.12 -17.46 -10.50
C GLY A 165 10.28 -18.39 -10.16
N ASP A 166 11.49 -17.86 -10.03
CA ASP A 166 12.69 -18.60 -9.63
C ASP A 166 12.95 -18.45 -8.11
N PRO A 167 12.96 -19.55 -7.33
CA PRO A 167 13.20 -19.51 -5.88
C PRO A 167 14.54 -18.90 -5.48
N ASP A 168 15.59 -19.07 -6.28
CA ASP A 168 16.93 -18.58 -5.97
C ASP A 168 17.06 -17.10 -6.31
N LEU A 169 16.49 -16.65 -7.43
CA LEU A 169 16.39 -15.21 -7.75
C LEU A 169 15.54 -14.47 -6.73
N LYS A 170 14.43 -15.06 -6.28
CA LYS A 170 13.59 -14.48 -5.23
C LYS A 170 14.35 -14.31 -3.92
N LYS A 171 15.14 -15.31 -3.51
CA LYS A 171 15.98 -15.21 -2.30
C LYS A 171 17.05 -14.14 -2.43
N LEU A 172 17.69 -14.05 -3.60
CA LEU A 172 18.69 -13.02 -3.89
C LEU A 172 18.06 -11.63 -3.79
N TRP A 173 16.92 -11.41 -4.46
CA TRP A 173 16.18 -10.15 -4.41
C TRP A 173 15.78 -9.76 -2.98
N LEU A 174 15.25 -10.70 -2.19
CA LEU A 174 14.90 -10.43 -0.78
C LEU A 174 16.12 -10.01 0.05
N ARG A 175 17.29 -10.61 -0.21
CA ARG A 175 18.55 -10.22 0.45
C ARG A 175 18.96 -8.81 0.07
N GLU A 176 18.90 -8.46 -1.22
CA GLU A 176 19.28 -7.12 -1.70
C GLU A 176 18.38 -6.02 -1.15
N VAL A 177 17.05 -6.26 -1.14
CA VAL A 177 16.09 -5.33 -0.53
C VAL A 177 16.42 -5.08 0.94
N LYS A 178 16.76 -6.13 1.68
CA LYS A 178 17.16 -6.02 3.09
C LYS A 178 18.41 -5.16 3.27
N VAL A 179 19.43 -5.33 2.42
CA VAL A 179 20.67 -4.53 2.50
C VAL A 179 20.38 -3.04 2.31
N VAL A 180 19.53 -2.69 1.34
CA VAL A 180 19.15 -1.28 1.11
C VAL A 180 18.41 -0.70 2.31
N LEU A 181 17.57 -1.50 2.97
CA LEU A 181 16.84 -1.08 4.17
C LEU A 181 17.75 -0.92 5.37
N ASP A 182 18.68 -1.83 5.59
CA ASP A 182 19.66 -1.72 6.68
C ASP A 182 20.48 -0.44 6.54
N GLN A 183 20.85 -0.06 5.30
CA GLN A 183 21.51 1.21 5.01
C GLN A 183 20.60 2.42 5.29
N LEU A 184 19.32 2.35 4.93
CA LEU A 184 18.35 3.42 5.18
C LEU A 184 18.13 3.63 6.68
N PHE A 185 17.95 2.55 7.45
CA PHE A 185 17.79 2.63 8.90
C PHE A 185 19.05 3.18 9.57
N SER A 186 20.23 2.71 9.18
CA SER A 186 21.49 3.25 9.69
C SER A 186 21.63 4.76 9.42
N PHE A 187 21.18 5.25 8.26
CA PHE A 187 21.18 6.67 7.96
C PHE A 187 20.17 7.45 8.81
N LEU A 188 18.97 6.90 9.04
CA LEU A 188 17.96 7.53 9.90
C LEU A 188 18.44 7.64 11.35
N ASP A 189 19.06 6.58 11.88
CA ASP A 189 19.65 6.58 13.23
C ASP A 189 20.73 7.65 13.35
N PHE A 190 21.60 7.77 12.33
CA PHE A 190 22.62 8.81 12.29
C PHE A 190 22.01 10.23 12.31
N VAL A 191 20.96 10.48 11.52
CA VAL A 191 20.28 11.78 11.50
C VAL A 191 19.62 12.09 12.84
N LEU A 192 19.02 11.11 13.50
CA LEU A 192 18.42 11.28 14.84
C LEU A 192 19.50 11.64 15.88
N LEU A 193 20.64 10.94 15.85
CA LEU A 193 21.76 11.19 16.76
C LEU A 193 22.33 12.62 16.58
N VAL A 194 22.56 13.04 15.32
CA VAL A 194 23.01 14.41 15.03
C VAL A 194 21.99 15.46 15.52
N LYS A 195 20.70 15.17 15.39
CA LYS A 195 19.65 16.07 15.85
C LYS A 195 19.62 16.20 17.39
N GLU A 196 19.83 15.10 18.11
CA GLU A 196 19.95 15.11 19.57
C GLU A 196 21.18 15.92 20.01
N ASP A 197 22.34 15.71 19.38
CA ASP A 197 23.56 16.46 19.67
C ASP A 197 23.41 17.96 19.41
N CYS A 198 22.74 18.35 18.32
CA CYS A 198 22.45 19.75 18.00
C CYS A 198 21.37 20.38 18.89
N ALA A 199 20.50 19.60 19.53
CA ALA A 199 19.46 20.12 20.44
C ALA A 199 20.00 20.40 21.86
N VAL A 200 21.18 19.88 22.19
CA VAL A 200 21.86 20.06 23.48
C VAL A 200 22.83 21.26 23.47
N GLN A 201 23.05 21.91 22.32
CA GLN A 201 23.81 23.17 22.16
C GLN A 201 22.89 24.40 22.10
#